data_AF-A0A1H3D263-F1
#
_entry.id   AF-A0A1H3D263-F1
#
_cell.length_a   1.000
_cell.length_b   1.000
_cell.length_c   1.000
_cell.angle_alpha   90.00
_cell.angle_beta   90.00
_cell.angle_gamma   90.00
#
_symmetry.space_group_name_H-M   'P 1'
#
loop_
_entity.id
_entity.type
_entity.pdbx_description
1 polymer ?
#
loop_
_entity_poly.entity_id
_entity_poly.type
_entity_poly.pdbx_seq_one_letter_code
_entity_poly.pdbx_strand_id
1 'polypeptide(L)'
;MRKLVSAVVVATAFAIGLANAQVPAKPGMNTITNGAVGIATTSATTAAKATVSSNAPLGALNECYNAIGDQPRTALQSCLEGKLREARSQMNSAYKKLEAQTKEIDSSATVKALASLHTSQKAFESFKDAQCLWVGDSVMGGSGSGDLFNSCEVDLVRWRTKQLAK
;
A
#
# COMPACT_ATOMS: atom_id res chain seq x y z
N MET A 1 0.82 54.91 -21.13
CA MET A 1 -0.56 54.37 -21.13
C MET A 1 -0.57 53.04 -20.37
N ARG A 2 -0.86 53.07 -19.06
CA ARG A 2 -0.89 51.89 -18.18
C ARG A 2 -2.29 51.28 -18.21
N LYS A 3 -2.43 50.03 -18.66
CA LYS A 3 -3.70 49.29 -18.60
C LYS A 3 -3.86 48.71 -17.19
N LEU A 4 -4.88 49.16 -16.48
CA LEU A 4 -5.33 48.60 -15.19
C LEU A 4 -6.15 47.34 -15.49
N VAL A 5 -5.65 46.17 -15.11
CA VAL A 5 -6.43 44.93 -15.12
C VAL A 5 -7.05 44.79 -13.72
N SER A 6 -8.37 44.96 -13.64
CA SER A 6 -9.13 44.71 -12.41
C SER A 6 -9.21 43.21 -12.17
N ALA A 7 -8.62 42.75 -11.07
CA ALA A 7 -8.83 41.40 -10.56
C ALA A 7 -10.13 41.40 -9.74
N VAL A 8 -11.15 40.68 -10.23
CA VAL A 8 -12.35 40.37 -9.45
C VAL A 8 -12.00 39.20 -8.54
N VAL A 9 -11.84 39.48 -7.25
CA VAL A 9 -11.71 38.45 -6.21
C VAL A 9 -13.12 37.99 -5.85
N VAL A 10 -13.51 36.81 -6.34
CA VAL A 10 -14.72 36.13 -5.89
C VAL A 10 -14.38 35.45 -4.56
N ALA A 11 -14.71 36.11 -3.45
CA ALA A 11 -14.62 35.53 -2.12
C ALA A 11 -15.80 34.57 -1.91
N THR A 12 -15.61 33.28 -2.17
CA THR A 12 -16.53 32.23 -1.73
C THR A 12 -16.31 31.95 -0.25
N ALA A 13 -17.21 32.44 0.59
CA ALA A 13 -17.22 32.13 2.01
C ALA A 13 -17.74 30.70 2.22
N PHE A 14 -16.85 29.77 2.57
CA PHE A 14 -17.22 28.46 3.08
C PHE A 14 -17.43 28.56 4.59
N ALA A 15 -18.68 28.45 5.05
CA ALA A 15 -19.00 28.33 6.46
C ALA A 15 -18.60 26.93 6.95
N ILE A 16 -17.49 26.83 7.66
CA ILE A 16 -17.09 25.61 8.36
C ILE A 16 -17.88 25.56 9.67
N GLY A 17 -18.89 24.70 9.73
CA GLY A 17 -19.60 24.40 10.97
C GLY A 17 -18.65 23.72 11.96
N LEU A 18 -18.39 24.37 13.09
CA LEU A 18 -17.66 23.80 14.22
C LEU A 18 -18.57 22.83 14.97
N ALA A 19 -18.52 21.55 14.62
CA ALA A 19 -19.08 20.49 15.46
C ALA A 19 -18.07 20.18 16.59
N ASN A 20 -18.32 20.75 17.77
CA ASN A 20 -17.62 20.39 19.00
C ASN A 20 -18.04 18.97 19.44
N ALA A 21 -17.26 17.96 19.09
CA ALA A 21 -17.36 16.64 19.72
C ALA A 21 -16.37 16.57 20.89
N GLN A 22 -16.89 16.74 22.10
CA GLN A 22 -16.17 16.44 23.34
C GLN A 22 -15.97 14.92 23.43
N VAL A 23 -14.71 14.45 23.43
CA VAL A 23 -14.37 13.06 23.73
C VAL A 23 -14.18 12.95 25.25
N PRO A 24 -15.04 12.24 26.00
CA PRO A 24 -14.79 11.95 27.40
C PRO A 24 -13.68 10.89 27.52
N ALA A 25 -12.71 11.17 28.39
CA ALA A 25 -11.67 10.23 28.79
C ALA A 25 -12.20 9.18 29.79
N LYS A 26 -11.43 8.08 29.88
CA LYS A 26 -11.34 7.00 30.92
C LYS A 26 -12.02 5.65 30.60
N PRO A 27 -11.64 4.57 31.32
CA PRO A 27 -10.32 4.13 31.80
C PRO A 27 -10.09 2.62 31.56
N GLY A 28 -8.89 2.13 31.91
CA GLY A 28 -8.74 0.78 32.50
C GLY A 28 -8.59 -0.39 31.55
N MET A 29 -7.35 -0.87 31.45
CA MET A 29 -6.96 -2.13 30.84
C MET A 29 -7.38 -3.27 31.76
N ASN A 30 -8.29 -4.14 31.31
CA ASN A 30 -8.67 -5.36 32.04
C ASN A 30 -8.29 -6.61 31.25
N THR A 31 -7.69 -7.54 31.98
CA THR A 31 -7.17 -8.86 31.60
C THR A 31 -8.23 -9.78 31.00
N ILE A 32 -7.87 -10.48 29.92
CA ILE A 32 -8.70 -11.50 29.29
C ILE A 32 -8.53 -12.81 30.05
N THR A 33 -9.52 -13.18 30.87
CA THR A 33 -9.70 -14.56 31.37
C THR A 33 -10.70 -15.29 30.49
N ASN A 34 -10.29 -16.43 29.92
CA ASN A 34 -11.13 -17.33 29.14
C ASN A 34 -12.22 -17.97 30.02
N GLY A 35 -13.48 -17.88 29.62
CA GLY A 35 -14.59 -18.54 30.32
C GLY A 35 -15.89 -18.59 29.52
N ALA A 36 -16.27 -19.81 29.14
CA ALA A 36 -17.60 -20.35 28.88
C ALA A 36 -18.47 -19.79 27.72
N VAL A 37 -18.74 -20.73 26.80
CA VAL A 37 -19.73 -20.70 25.72
C VAL A 37 -21.16 -20.69 26.29
N GLY A 38 -22.01 -19.80 25.78
CA GLY A 38 -23.46 -19.82 25.99
C GLY A 38 -24.18 -19.57 24.66
N ILE A 39 -24.86 -20.59 24.14
CA ILE A 39 -25.64 -20.54 22.91
C ILE A 39 -27.04 -20.03 23.29
N ALA A 40 -27.40 -18.83 22.83
CA ALA A 40 -28.78 -18.34 22.89
C ALA A 40 -29.09 -17.53 21.62
N THR A 41 -29.95 -18.11 20.78
CA THR A 41 -30.48 -17.56 19.55
C THR A 41 -31.34 -16.33 19.86
N THR A 42 -30.81 -15.14 19.57
CA THR A 42 -31.59 -13.92 19.41
C THR A 42 -31.08 -13.21 18.17
N SER A 43 -31.99 -12.86 17.27
CA SER A 43 -31.71 -12.19 16.00
C SER A 43 -31.16 -10.79 16.25
N ALA A 44 -29.85 -10.70 16.47
CA ALA A 44 -29.09 -9.46 16.40
C ALA A 44 -28.34 -9.46 15.08
N THR A 45 -28.46 -8.38 14.31
CA THR A 45 -27.61 -8.09 13.16
C THR A 45 -26.18 -7.96 13.66
N THR A 46 -25.48 -9.08 13.79
CA THR A 46 -24.06 -9.13 14.06
C THR A 46 -23.36 -8.61 12.82
N ALA A 47 -22.83 -7.39 12.91
CA ALA A 47 -21.74 -6.98 12.04
C ALA A 47 -20.67 -8.06 12.15
N ALA A 48 -20.57 -8.89 11.13
CA ALA A 48 -19.55 -9.93 11.06
C ALA A 48 -18.21 -9.22 11.23
N LYS A 49 -17.56 -9.44 12.38
CA LYS A 49 -16.15 -9.12 12.53
C LYS A 49 -15.43 -10.05 11.58
N ALA A 50 -15.27 -9.61 10.34
CA ALA A 50 -14.39 -10.25 9.39
C ALA A 50 -13.02 -10.27 10.06
N THR A 51 -12.65 -11.42 10.62
CA THR A 51 -11.27 -11.71 10.93
C THR A 51 -10.57 -11.75 9.59
N VAL A 52 -9.93 -10.63 9.22
CA VAL A 52 -8.91 -10.65 8.18
C VAL A 52 -7.81 -11.55 8.72
N SER A 53 -7.92 -12.84 8.44
CA SER A 53 -6.79 -13.74 8.54
C SER A 53 -5.84 -13.33 7.43
N SER A 54 -4.93 -12.42 7.76
CA SER A 54 -3.84 -12.04 6.88
C SER A 54 -2.88 -13.23 6.79
N ASN A 55 -3.19 -14.18 5.91
CA ASN A 55 -2.18 -15.03 5.24
C ASN A 55 -1.31 -14.19 4.28
N ALA A 56 -1.12 -12.91 4.60
CA ALA A 56 -0.19 -12.08 3.88
C ALA A 56 1.19 -12.70 4.09
N PRO A 57 1.97 -12.91 3.02
CA PRO A 57 3.39 -13.18 3.17
C PRO A 57 3.96 -12.17 4.17
N LEU A 58 4.84 -12.63 5.06
CA LEU A 58 5.58 -11.72 5.94
C LEU A 58 6.16 -10.61 5.06
N GLY A 59 5.86 -9.35 5.39
CA GLY A 59 6.34 -8.20 4.62
C GLY A 59 7.86 -8.22 4.52
N ALA A 60 8.42 -7.64 3.45
CA ALA A 60 9.85 -7.68 3.16
C ALA A 60 10.72 -7.21 4.34
N LEU A 61 10.25 -6.24 5.12
CA LEU A 61 10.90 -5.78 6.35
C LEU A 61 11.10 -6.91 7.36
N ASN A 62 10.05 -7.70 7.63
CA ASN A 62 10.12 -8.81 8.58
C ASN A 62 11.00 -9.95 8.05
N GLU A 63 10.94 -10.22 6.74
CA GLU A 63 11.86 -11.17 6.10
C GLU A 63 13.32 -10.75 6.31
N CYS A 64 13.63 -9.46 6.15
CA CYS A 64 15.00 -8.99 6.32
C CYS A 64 15.43 -8.94 7.79
N TYR A 65 14.57 -8.55 8.72
CA TYR A 65 14.87 -8.65 10.16
C TYR A 65 15.24 -10.08 10.56
N ASN A 66 14.46 -11.07 10.10
CA ASN A 66 14.77 -12.48 10.35
C ASN A 66 16.07 -12.94 9.69
N ALA A 67 16.39 -12.41 8.50
CA ALA A 67 17.58 -12.81 7.75
C ALA A 67 18.88 -12.25 8.36
N ILE A 68 18.84 -11.04 8.94
CA ILE A 68 20.05 -10.41 9.49
C ILE A 68 20.39 -10.86 10.91
N GLY A 69 19.40 -11.29 11.72
CA GLY A 69 19.63 -11.70 13.11
C GLY A 69 20.32 -10.60 13.94
N ASP A 70 21.44 -10.94 14.57
CA ASP A 70 22.23 -10.02 15.43
C ASP A 70 23.17 -9.08 14.65
N GLN A 71 23.11 -9.07 13.32
CA GLN A 71 23.93 -8.16 12.52
C GLN A 71 23.57 -6.69 12.75
N PRO A 72 24.52 -5.76 12.50
CA PRO A 72 24.24 -4.34 12.62
C PRO A 72 23.09 -3.92 11.70
N ARG A 73 22.33 -2.90 12.13
CA ARG A 73 21.19 -2.38 11.37
C ARG A 73 21.55 -2.07 9.91
N THR A 74 22.78 -1.64 9.62
CA THR A 74 23.22 -1.39 8.24
C THR A 74 23.04 -2.58 7.29
N ALA A 75 23.01 -3.83 7.81
CA ALA A 75 22.69 -5.03 7.03
C ALA A 75 21.23 -5.08 6.56
N LEU A 76 20.29 -4.46 7.30
CA LEU A 76 18.86 -4.43 6.96
C LEU A 76 18.62 -3.74 5.62
N GLN A 77 19.28 -2.60 5.41
CA GLN A 77 19.09 -1.81 4.20
C GLN A 77 19.62 -2.55 2.97
N SER A 78 20.80 -3.19 3.09
CA SER A 78 21.34 -4.05 2.03
C SER A 78 20.41 -5.23 1.69
N CYS A 79 19.80 -5.84 2.72
CA CYS A 79 18.81 -6.90 2.50
C CYS A 79 17.59 -6.39 1.71
N LEU A 80 17.01 -5.26 2.11
CA LEU A 80 15.84 -4.67 1.46
C LEU A 80 16.12 -4.28 0.02
N GLU A 81 17.26 -3.65 -0.25
CA GLU A 81 17.70 -3.33 -1.61
C GLU A 81 17.88 -4.59 -2.47
N GLY A 82 18.46 -5.65 -1.91
CA GLY A 82 18.58 -6.95 -2.57
C GLY A 82 17.23 -7.53 -2.94
N LYS A 83 16.29 -7.54 -1.98
CA LYS A 83 14.91 -8.01 -2.20
C LYS A 83 14.17 -7.19 -3.25
N LEU A 84 14.41 -5.88 -3.29
CA LEU A 84 13.79 -4.98 -4.26
C LEU A 84 14.32 -5.23 -5.68
N ARG A 85 15.63 -5.42 -5.84
CA ARG A 85 16.22 -5.81 -7.13
C ARG A 85 15.62 -7.12 -7.64
N GLU A 86 15.51 -8.11 -6.76
CA GLU A 86 14.92 -9.40 -7.09
C GLU A 86 13.44 -9.27 -7.48
N ALA A 87 12.64 -8.59 -6.66
CA ALA A 87 11.22 -8.39 -6.92
C ALA A 87 10.99 -7.64 -8.25
N ARG A 88 11.79 -6.61 -8.55
CA ARG A 88 11.70 -5.86 -9.82
C ARG A 88 12.06 -6.74 -11.02
N SER A 89 13.08 -7.59 -10.90
CA SER A 89 13.45 -8.56 -11.93
C SER A 89 12.32 -9.54 -12.24
N GLN A 90 11.69 -10.08 -11.18
CA GLN A 90 10.55 -10.98 -11.30
C GLN A 90 9.33 -10.28 -11.93
N MET A 91 9.02 -9.05 -11.51
CA MET A 91 7.90 -8.27 -12.08
C MET A 91 8.11 -8.00 -13.57
N ASN A 92 9.32 -7.59 -13.97
CA ASN A 92 9.65 -7.34 -15.38
C ASN A 92 9.53 -8.62 -16.21
N SER A 93 9.96 -9.76 -15.67
CA SER A 93 9.82 -11.06 -16.33
C SER A 93 8.34 -11.44 -16.51
N ALA A 94 7.52 -11.26 -15.47
CA ALA A 94 6.07 -11.50 -15.54
C ALA A 94 5.39 -10.56 -16.55
N TYR A 95 5.74 -9.27 -16.55
CA TYR A 95 5.22 -8.30 -17.52
C TYR A 95 5.55 -8.70 -18.96
N LYS A 96 6.81 -9.04 -19.26
CA LYS A 96 7.23 -9.45 -20.60
C LYS A 96 6.54 -10.73 -21.06
N LYS A 97 6.35 -11.69 -20.15
CA LYS A 97 5.61 -12.93 -20.44
C LYS A 97 4.16 -12.63 -20.80
N LEU A 98 3.47 -11.82 -20.00
CA LEU A 98 2.09 -11.43 -20.27
C LEU A 98 1.96 -10.65 -21.59
N GLU A 99 2.91 -9.75 -21.85
CA GLU A 99 2.98 -9.00 -23.11
C GLU A 99 3.13 -9.94 -24.32
N ALA A 100 4.03 -10.93 -24.24
CA ALA A 100 4.23 -11.92 -25.30
C ALA A 100 2.97 -12.78 -25.52
N GLN A 101 2.38 -13.31 -24.44
CA GLN A 101 1.14 -14.10 -24.52
C GLN A 101 -0.01 -13.29 -25.11
N THR A 102 -0.12 -11.99 -24.79
CA THR A 102 -1.14 -11.10 -25.37
C THR A 102 -0.92 -10.91 -26.87
N LYS A 103 0.34 -10.81 -27.32
CA LYS A 103 0.69 -10.71 -28.75
C LYS A 103 0.31 -11.97 -29.53
N GLU A 104 0.47 -13.15 -28.93
CA GLU A 104 0.17 -14.45 -29.56
C GLU A 104 -1.33 -14.69 -29.84
N ILE A 105 -2.24 -13.98 -29.16
CA ILE A 105 -3.70 -14.12 -29.40
C ILE A 105 -4.08 -13.67 -30.83
N ASP A 106 -3.30 -12.77 -31.45
CA ASP A 106 -3.48 -12.27 -32.82
C ASP A 106 -4.92 -11.83 -33.16
N SER A 107 -5.57 -11.14 -32.21
CA SER A 107 -6.90 -10.58 -32.36
C SER A 107 -6.83 -9.10 -32.77
N SER A 108 -7.87 -8.61 -33.44
CA SER A 108 -8.04 -7.17 -33.71
C SER A 108 -8.00 -6.31 -32.43
N ALA A 109 -8.31 -6.89 -31.26
CA ALA A 109 -8.26 -6.21 -29.96
C ALA A 109 -6.87 -6.20 -29.31
N THR A 110 -5.89 -6.96 -29.82
CA THR A 110 -4.57 -7.15 -29.19
C THR A 110 -3.83 -5.83 -28.97
N VAL A 111 -3.85 -4.92 -29.94
CA VAL A 111 -3.20 -3.60 -29.84
C VAL A 111 -3.76 -2.79 -28.67
N LYS A 112 -5.08 -2.79 -28.50
CA LYS A 112 -5.76 -2.07 -27.41
C LYS A 112 -5.44 -2.69 -26.04
N ALA A 113 -5.37 -4.02 -25.96
CA ALA A 113 -5.02 -4.73 -24.74
C ALA A 113 -3.59 -4.40 -24.30
N LEU A 114 -2.61 -4.43 -25.21
CA LEU A 114 -1.22 -4.06 -24.94
C LEU A 114 -1.08 -2.60 -24.50
N ALA A 115 -1.78 -1.67 -25.15
CA ALA A 115 -1.78 -0.26 -24.74
C ALA A 115 -2.35 -0.07 -23.32
N SER A 116 -3.41 -0.82 -22.98
CA SER A 116 -4.00 -0.80 -21.64
C SER A 116 -3.08 -1.41 -20.59
N LEU A 117 -2.38 -2.51 -20.92
CA LEU A 117 -1.39 -3.14 -20.06
C LEU A 117 -0.24 -2.18 -19.74
N HIS A 118 0.33 -1.53 -20.75
CA HIS A 118 1.40 -0.54 -20.58
C HIS A 118 0.95 0.65 -19.73
N THR A 119 -0.25 1.18 -19.99
CA THR A 119 -0.84 2.28 -19.20
C THR A 119 -1.04 1.87 -17.74
N SER A 120 -1.56 0.66 -17.51
CA SER A 120 -1.73 0.11 -16.16
C SER A 120 -0.40 -0.04 -15.42
N GLN A 121 0.65 -0.50 -16.10
CA GLN A 121 1.98 -0.66 -15.50
C GLN A 121 2.60 0.69 -15.11
N LYS A 122 2.52 1.70 -15.98
CA LYS A 122 2.99 3.06 -15.68
C LYS A 122 2.24 3.68 -14.50
N ALA A 123 0.92 3.52 -14.46
CA ALA A 123 0.10 4.00 -13.35
C ALA A 123 0.47 3.30 -12.03
N PHE A 124 0.75 2.00 -12.06
CA PHE A 124 1.21 1.26 -10.90
C PHE A 124 2.55 1.78 -10.37
N GLU A 125 3.52 2.08 -11.25
CA GLU A 125 4.82 2.63 -10.83
C GLU A 125 4.65 3.97 -10.12
N SER A 126 3.83 4.87 -10.68
CA SER A 126 3.52 6.16 -10.05
C SER A 126 2.80 6.00 -8.70
N PHE A 127 1.84 5.07 -8.61
CA PHE A 127 1.15 4.75 -7.37
C PHE A 127 2.13 4.21 -6.32
N LYS A 128 2.99 3.25 -6.69
CA LYS A 128 3.97 2.65 -5.79
C LYS A 128 4.88 3.73 -5.20
N ASP A 129 5.41 4.62 -6.03
CA ASP A 129 6.32 5.67 -5.57
C ASP A 129 5.63 6.60 -4.58
N ALA A 130 4.44 7.10 -4.92
CA ALA A 130 3.67 7.98 -4.04
C ALA A 130 3.24 7.30 -2.73
N GLN A 131 2.80 6.04 -2.82
CA GLN A 131 2.38 5.26 -1.67
C GLN A 131 3.54 4.97 -0.72
N CYS A 132 4.69 4.58 -1.25
CA CYS A 132 5.84 4.25 -0.42
C CYS A 132 6.53 5.49 0.17
N LEU A 133 6.50 6.62 -0.55
CA LEU A 133 6.91 7.91 0.01
C LEU A 133 6.06 8.26 1.24
N TRP A 134 4.73 8.20 1.13
CA TRP A 134 3.85 8.45 2.27
C TRP A 134 4.08 7.47 3.43
N VAL A 135 4.31 6.19 3.15
CA VAL A 135 4.64 5.19 4.19
C VAL A 135 5.91 5.57 4.94
N GLY A 136 6.97 5.99 4.23
CA GLY A 136 8.21 6.47 4.86
C GLY A 136 7.97 7.74 5.69
N ASP A 137 7.31 8.74 5.10
CA ASP A 137 7.05 10.03 5.75
C ASP A 137 6.12 9.90 6.98
N SER A 138 5.27 8.88 7.01
CA SER A 138 4.32 8.63 8.12
C SER A 138 5.00 8.35 9.47
N VAL A 139 6.28 7.97 9.46
CA VAL A 139 7.09 7.78 10.67
C VAL A 139 7.99 8.98 11.00
N MET A 140 7.78 10.11 10.32
CA MET A 140 8.39 11.41 10.62
C MET A 140 9.94 11.42 10.53
N GLY A 141 10.50 10.58 9.65
CA GLY A 141 11.93 10.57 9.34
C GLY A 141 12.76 9.57 10.15
N GLY A 142 14.07 9.83 10.22
CA GLY A 142 15.04 8.89 10.77
C GLY A 142 15.25 7.66 9.88
N SER A 143 16.08 6.73 10.34
CA SER A 143 16.44 5.60 9.50
C SER A 143 15.29 4.60 9.29
N GLY A 144 14.29 4.56 10.18
CA GLY A 144 13.11 3.70 10.02
C GLY A 144 12.24 4.09 8.83
N SER A 145 12.23 5.37 8.46
CA SER A 145 11.56 5.88 7.25
C SER A 145 12.07 5.19 5.98
N GLY A 146 13.40 5.04 5.85
CA GLY A 146 14.02 4.39 4.70
C GLY A 146 13.72 2.89 4.63
N ASP A 147 13.70 2.21 5.78
CA ASP A 147 13.35 0.78 5.85
C ASP A 147 11.90 0.55 5.42
N LEU A 148 10.96 1.37 5.91
CA LEU A 148 9.55 1.27 5.58
C LEU A 148 9.27 1.62 4.12
N PHE A 149 9.92 2.66 3.59
CA PHE A 149 9.87 2.99 2.16
C PHE A 149 10.32 1.79 1.31
N ASN A 150 11.51 1.25 1.59
CA ASN A 150 12.07 0.15 0.80
C ASN A 150 11.24 -1.13 0.93
N SER A 151 10.73 -1.45 2.12
CA SER A 151 9.83 -2.60 2.30
C SER A 151 8.53 -2.44 1.53
N CYS A 152 7.93 -1.25 1.57
CA CYS A 152 6.72 -0.95 0.81
C CYS A 152 6.95 -1.19 -0.69
N GLU A 153 8.10 -0.75 -1.23
CA GLU A 153 8.41 -0.99 -2.64
C GLU A 153 8.48 -2.49 -2.97
N VAL A 154 9.17 -3.28 -2.14
CA VAL A 154 9.29 -4.73 -2.33
C VAL A 154 7.91 -5.38 -2.32
N ASP A 155 7.08 -5.05 -1.33
CA ASP A 155 5.78 -5.69 -1.12
C ASP A 155 4.80 -5.33 -2.25
N LEU A 156 4.76 -4.08 -2.69
CA LEU A 156 3.93 -3.65 -3.82
C LEU A 156 4.39 -4.26 -5.14
N VAL A 157 5.70 -4.34 -5.39
CA VAL A 157 6.24 -4.99 -6.60
C VAL A 157 5.89 -6.48 -6.62
N ARG A 158 6.06 -7.18 -5.50
CA ARG A 158 5.65 -8.60 -5.37
C ARG A 158 4.15 -8.78 -5.60
N TRP A 159 3.32 -7.89 -5.04
CA TRP A 159 1.89 -7.90 -5.29
C TRP A 159 1.58 -7.73 -6.77
N ARG A 160 2.24 -6.79 -7.46
CA ARG A 160 2.05 -6.56 -8.89
C ARG A 160 2.48 -7.75 -9.73
N THR A 161 3.61 -8.38 -9.42
CA THR A 161 4.06 -9.61 -10.08
C THR A 161 2.98 -10.69 -10.03
N LYS A 162 2.30 -10.87 -8.89
CA LYS A 162 1.19 -11.82 -8.76
C LYS A 162 -0.03 -11.43 -9.61
N GLN A 163 -0.29 -10.14 -9.82
CA GLN A 163 -1.38 -9.70 -10.71
C GLN A 163 -1.04 -9.93 -12.18
N LEU A 164 0.23 -9.77 -12.57
CA LEU A 164 0.69 -9.96 -13.95
C LEU A 164 0.83 -11.43 -14.36
N ALA A 165 0.95 -12.35 -13.39
CA ALA A 165 1.11 -13.78 -13.63
C ALA A 165 -0.22 -14.58 -13.63
N LYS A 166 -1.36 -13.89 -13.66
CA LYS A 166 -2.69 -14.52 -13.70
C LYS A 166 -3.07 -15.00 -15.10
#